data_AF-A0A941USL0-F1
#
_entry.id   AF-A0A941USL0-F1
#
_cell.length_a   1.000
_cell.length_b   1.000
_cell.length_c   1.000
_cell.angle_alpha   90.00
_cell.angle_beta   90.00
_cell.angle_gamma   90.00
#
_symmetry.space_group_name_H-M   'P 1'
#
loop_
_entity.id
_entity.type
_entity.pdbx_description
1 polymer ?
#
loop_
_entity_poly.entity_id
_entity_poly.type
_entity_poly.pdbx_seq_one_letter_code
_entity_poly.pdbx_strand_id
1 'polypeptide(L)'
;MKNKWIGTLVMVLGIVLGLTACAVLDTSGASGADPAARWALLPFANHTETPLAANRAEAITAALLAAKGVADLARYPAGLSQESLFDAGAER
;
A
#
# COMPACT_ATOMS: atom_id res chain seq x y z
N MET A 1 40.26 10.75 27.24
CA MET A 1 39.66 11.70 26.26
C MET A 1 39.12 11.00 25.00
N LYS A 2 39.81 9.99 24.45
CA LYS A 2 39.41 9.26 23.21
C LYS A 2 38.06 8.52 23.32
N ASN A 3 37.74 7.95 24.48
CA ASN A 3 36.56 7.12 24.71
C ASN A 3 35.26 7.97 24.72
N LYS A 4 35.38 9.24 25.10
CA LYS A 4 34.26 10.18 25.10
C LYS A 4 33.87 10.61 23.68
N TRP A 5 34.84 10.70 22.78
CA TRP A 5 34.61 11.00 21.35
C TRP A 5 33.95 9.84 20.60
N ILE A 6 34.33 8.60 20.91
CA ILE A 6 33.72 7.40 20.32
C ILE A 6 32.24 7.30 20.71
N GLY A 7 31.91 7.56 21.98
CA GLY A 7 30.51 7.57 22.45
C GLY A 7 29.67 8.65 21.75
N THR A 8 30.22 9.86 21.61
CA THR A 8 29.54 10.94 20.88
C THR A 8 29.34 10.59 19.40
N LEU A 9 30.32 9.95 18.77
CA LEU A 9 30.27 9.61 17.34
C LEU A 9 29.24 8.50 17.06
N VAL A 10 29.15 7.49 17.93
CA VAL A 10 28.12 6.43 17.85
C VAL A 10 26.72 6.99 18.05
N MET A 11 26.56 7.92 19.00
CA MET A 11 25.27 8.57 19.25
C MET A 11 24.82 9.43 18.06
N VAL A 12 25.73 10.25 17.50
CA VAL A 12 25.44 11.06 16.31
C VAL A 12 25.11 10.18 15.12
N LEU A 13 25.82 9.05 14.95
CA LEU A 13 25.57 8.10 13.88
C LEU A 13 24.18 7.43 14.01
N GLY A 14 23.77 7.03 15.22
CA GLY A 14 22.45 6.47 15.46
C GLY A 14 21.32 7.47 15.19
N ILE A 15 21.56 8.75 15.49
CA ILE A 15 20.61 9.82 15.19
C ILE A 15 20.49 10.00 13.67
N VAL A 16 21.59 10.15 12.93
CA VAL A 16 21.55 10.32 11.46
C VAL A 16 20.83 9.16 10.76
N LEU A 17 21.04 7.92 11.22
CA LEU A 17 20.38 6.75 10.66
C LEU A 17 18.86 6.76 10.89
N GLY A 18 18.37 7.32 12.00
CA GLY A 18 16.95 7.42 12.32
C GLY A 18 16.16 8.45 11.50
N LEU A 19 16.83 9.40 10.83
CA LEU A 19 16.15 10.47 10.10
C LEU A 19 15.67 10.09 8.67
N THR A 20 15.88 8.86 8.21
CA THR A 20 15.67 8.49 6.78
C THR A 20 14.33 7.84 6.45
N ALA A 21 13.44 7.61 7.42
CA ALA A 21 12.14 6.95 7.21
C ALA A 21 10.94 7.92 7.32
N CYS A 22 11.05 9.11 6.76
CA CYS A 22 9.98 10.11 6.83
C CYS A 22 8.96 9.86 5.70
N ALA A 23 7.91 9.08 5.99
CA ALA A 23 6.73 9.02 5.12
C ALA A 23 5.76 10.14 5.52
N VAL A 24 5.38 10.97 4.55
CA VAL A 24 4.34 11.99 4.75
C VAL A 24 3.01 11.39 4.32
N LEU A 25 2.03 11.40 5.22
CA LEU A 25 0.64 11.09 4.91
C LEU A 25 -0.16 12.39 4.97
N ASP A 26 -0.72 12.80 3.84
CA ASP A 26 -1.64 13.93 3.76
C ASP A 26 -3.04 13.39 3.47
N THR A 27 -3.98 13.62 4.38
CA THR A 27 -5.36 13.14 4.28
C THR A 27 -6.33 14.27 4.63
N SER A 28 -7.45 14.35 3.92
CA SER A 28 -8.55 15.20 4.35
C SER A 28 -9.13 14.71 5.68
N GLY A 29 -9.90 15.57 6.36
CA GLY A 29 -10.66 15.17 7.55
C GLY A 29 -11.59 13.98 7.29
N ALA A 30 -12.00 13.31 8.36
CA ALA A 30 -12.91 12.17 8.27
C ALA A 30 -14.18 12.55 7.51
N SER A 31 -14.53 11.76 6.48
CA SER A 31 -15.68 12.02 5.62
C SER A 31 -17.02 11.73 6.30
N GLY A 32 -17.03 11.04 7.45
CA GLY A 32 -18.25 10.53 8.10
C GLY A 32 -18.96 9.44 7.29
N ALA A 33 -18.28 8.85 6.30
CA ALA A 33 -18.87 7.83 5.44
C ALA A 33 -19.20 6.56 6.21
N ASP A 34 -20.40 6.03 5.98
CA ASP A 34 -20.92 4.84 6.65
C ASP A 34 -20.23 3.56 6.16
N PRO A 35 -19.51 2.82 7.01
CA PRO A 35 -18.89 1.55 6.65
C PRO A 35 -19.91 0.47 6.22
N ALA A 36 -21.16 0.57 6.66
CA ALA A 36 -22.23 -0.37 6.31
C ALA A 36 -22.91 -0.06 4.98
N ALA A 37 -22.60 1.09 4.35
CA ALA A 37 -23.07 1.39 3.00
C ALA A 37 -22.48 0.41 1.96
N ARG A 38 -23.00 0.47 0.74
CA ARG A 38 -22.40 -0.25 -0.39
C ARG A 38 -21.23 0.55 -0.96
N TRP A 39 -20.04 -0.06 -0.95
CA TRP A 39 -18.81 0.56 -1.42
C TRP A 39 -18.39 0.00 -2.77
N ALA A 40 -17.68 0.82 -3.54
CA ALA A 40 -17.06 0.41 -4.79
C ALA A 40 -15.57 0.73 -4.77
N LEU A 41 -14.73 -0.26 -5.07
CA LEU A 41 -13.31 -0.07 -5.34
C LEU A 41 -13.11 0.07 -6.84
N LEU A 42 -12.77 1.29 -7.26
CA LEU A 42 -12.41 1.63 -8.63
C LEU A 42 -10.97 1.17 -8.93
N PRO A 43 -10.62 0.93 -10.21
CA PRO A 43 -9.27 0.57 -10.60
C PRO A 43 -8.23 1.64 -10.23
N PHE A 44 -7.06 1.21 -9.81
CA PHE A 44 -5.94 2.09 -9.49
C PHE A 44 -5.12 2.35 -10.74
N ALA A 45 -4.78 3.63 -10.98
CA ALA A 45 -3.83 3.97 -12.03
C ALA A 45 -2.40 3.60 -11.59
N ASN A 46 -1.67 2.87 -12.44
CA ASN A 46 -0.26 2.60 -12.21
C ASN A 46 0.61 3.69 -12.84
N HIS A 47 1.13 4.59 -12.01
CA HIS A 47 2.07 5.63 -12.42
C HIS A 47 3.54 5.24 -12.24
N THR A 48 3.80 3.94 -12.10
CA THR A 48 5.16 3.41 -11.98
C THR A 48 5.47 2.50 -13.18
N GLU A 49 6.74 2.24 -13.43
CA GLU A 49 7.16 1.22 -14.40
C GLU A 49 7.03 -0.21 -13.86
N THR A 50 6.64 -0.37 -12.59
CA THR A 50 6.53 -1.69 -11.96
C THR A 50 5.26 -2.38 -12.44
N PRO A 51 5.33 -3.53 -13.12
CA PRO A 51 4.15 -4.26 -13.54
C PRO A 51 3.34 -4.69 -12.32
N LEU A 52 2.01 -4.77 -12.46
CA LEU A 52 1.08 -5.21 -11.41
C LEU A 52 1.00 -4.35 -10.13
N ALA A 53 1.68 -3.20 -10.08
CA ALA A 53 1.67 -2.35 -8.88
C ALA A 53 0.24 -1.91 -8.50
N ALA A 54 -0.58 -1.51 -9.49
CA ALA A 54 -1.99 -1.19 -9.27
C ALA A 54 -2.79 -2.39 -8.74
N ASN A 55 -2.72 -3.55 -9.39
CA ASN A 55 -3.45 -4.75 -8.97
C ASN A 55 -3.12 -5.16 -7.52
N ARG A 56 -1.84 -5.06 -7.13
CA ARG A 56 -1.40 -5.32 -5.75
C ARG A 56 -1.96 -4.26 -4.78
N ALA A 57 -1.90 -2.99 -5.16
CA ALA A 57 -2.45 -1.90 -4.36
C ALA A 57 -3.96 -2.10 -4.14
N GLU A 58 -4.72 -2.44 -5.17
CA GLU A 58 -6.15 -2.73 -5.09
C GLU A 58 -6.46 -3.90 -4.15
N ALA A 59 -5.70 -5.00 -4.26
CA ALA A 59 -5.87 -6.15 -3.37
C ALA A 59 -5.63 -5.79 -1.90
N ILE A 60 -4.58 -5.00 -1.63
CA ILE A 60 -4.26 -4.49 -0.29
C ILE A 60 -5.37 -3.57 0.21
N THR A 61 -5.81 -2.61 -0.60
CA THR A 61 -6.89 -1.68 -0.23
C THR A 61 -8.17 -2.43 0.11
N ALA A 62 -8.55 -3.43 -0.68
CA ALA A 62 -9.74 -4.21 -0.42
C ALA A 62 -9.65 -5.00 0.90
N ALA A 63 -8.50 -5.59 1.19
CA ALA A 63 -8.27 -6.28 2.47
C ALA A 63 -8.33 -5.30 3.65
N LEU A 64 -7.75 -4.11 3.51
CA LEU A 64 -7.79 -3.06 4.53
C LEU A 64 -9.21 -2.53 4.77
N LEU A 65 -10.01 -2.34 3.72
CA LEU A 65 -11.41 -1.92 3.84
C LEU A 65 -12.24 -2.97 4.57
N ALA A 66 -12.08 -4.25 4.22
CA ALA A 66 -12.74 -5.34 4.92
C ALA A 66 -12.34 -5.39 6.42
N ALA A 67 -11.04 -5.28 6.72
CA ALA A 67 -10.54 -5.23 8.10
C ALA A 67 -11.05 -4.02 8.90
N LYS A 68 -11.42 -2.93 8.21
CA LYS A 68 -12.02 -1.72 8.80
C LYS A 68 -13.55 -1.76 8.90
N GLY A 69 -14.17 -2.90 8.57
CA GLY A 69 -15.61 -3.12 8.74
C GLY A 69 -16.47 -2.79 7.53
N VAL A 70 -15.87 -2.56 6.35
CA VAL A 70 -16.64 -2.45 5.10
C VAL A 70 -17.10 -3.86 4.68
N ALA A 71 -18.39 -4.11 4.78
CA ALA A 71 -18.97 -5.44 4.55
C ALA A 71 -19.39 -5.68 3.09
N ASP A 72 -19.90 -4.66 2.40
CA ASP A 72 -20.35 -4.74 1.01
C ASP A 72 -19.42 -3.92 0.10
N LEU A 73 -18.40 -4.59 -0.45
CA LEU A 73 -17.42 -3.99 -1.34
C LEU A 73 -17.52 -4.59 -2.75
N ALA A 74 -18.08 -3.83 -3.68
CA ALA A 74 -18.04 -4.15 -5.10
C ALA A 74 -16.65 -3.82 -5.66
N ARG A 75 -16.00 -4.79 -6.32
CA ARG A 75 -14.79 -4.55 -7.11
C ARG A 75 -15.15 -4.45 -8.57
N TYR A 76 -14.44 -3.60 -9.31
CA TYR A 76 -14.52 -3.59 -10.76
C TYR A 76 -14.23 -5.01 -11.31
N PRO A 77 -15.01 -5.54 -12.27
CA PRO A 77 -14.92 -6.93 -12.68
C PRO A 77 -13.54 -7.24 -13.28
N ALA A 78 -12.86 -8.22 -12.68
CA ALA A 78 -11.58 -8.75 -13.12
C ALA A 78 -11.63 -9.45 -14.50
N GLY A 79 -12.80 -9.53 -15.15
CA GLY A 79 -12.98 -10.14 -16.48
C GLY A 79 -12.37 -9.35 -17.64
N LEU A 80 -11.87 -8.13 -17.40
CA LEU A 80 -11.08 -7.36 -18.37
C LEU A 80 -9.57 -7.40 -18.07
N SER A 81 -9.15 -8.11 -17.02
CA SER A 81 -7.74 -8.34 -16.73
C SER A 81 -7.19 -9.36 -17.74
N GLN A 82 -6.44 -8.86 -18.73
CA GLN A 82 -5.67 -9.59 -19.75
C GLN A 82 -4.70 -10.68 -19.21
N GLU A 83 -4.69 -10.96 -17.92
CA GLU A 83 -3.77 -11.89 -17.27
C GLU A 83 -4.26 -13.35 -17.28
N SER A 84 -5.51 -13.62 -17.67
CA SER A 84 -5.96 -14.99 -17.97
C SER A 84 -5.29 -15.59 -19.22
N LEU A 85 -4.60 -14.77 -20.02
CA LEU A 85 -3.96 -15.22 -21.26
C LEU A 85 -2.72 -16.10 -21.01
N PHE A 86 -2.14 -16.07 -19.80
CA PHE A 86 -0.94 -16.85 -19.44
C PHE A 86 -1.22 -18.03 -18.49
N ASP A 87 -2.44 -18.14 -17.95
CA ASP A 87 -2.84 -19.28 -17.10
C ASP A 87 -3.37 -20.47 -17.95
N ALA A 88 -3.88 -20.18 -19.15
CA ALA A 88 -4.40 -21.18 -20.10
C ALA A 88 -3.30 -22.01 -20.83
N GLY A 89 -2.02 -21.77 -20.55
CA GLY A 89 -0.89 -22.37 -21.26
C GLY A 89 -0.12 -23.47 -20.50
N ALA A 90 -0.44 -23.74 -19.24
CA ALA A 90 0.35 -24.59 -18.35
C ALA A 90 -0.15 -26.05 -18.23
N GLU A 91 -1.02 -26.50 -19.15
CA GLU A 91 -1.46 -27.90 -19.26
C GLU A 91 -0.76 -28.62 -20.44
N ARG A 92 0.50 -29.01 -20.26
CA ARG A 92 1.13 -30.09 -21.06
C ARG A 92 2.11 -30.91 -20.24
#